data_AF-A0A403FG92-F1
#
_entry.id   AF-A0A403FG92-F1
#
_cell.length_a   1.000
_cell.length_b   1.000
_cell.length_c   1.000
_cell.angle_alpha   90.00
_cell.angle_beta   90.00
_cell.angle_gamma   90.00
#
_symmetry.space_group_name_H-M   'P 1'
#
loop_
_entity.id
_entity.type
_entity.pdbx_description
1 polymer ?
#
loop_
_entity_poly.entity_id
_entity_poly.type
_entity_poly.pdbx_seq_one_letter_code
_entity_poly.pdbx_strand_id
1 'polypeptide(L)'
;MLDNVLRIATRQSPLALWQAHYVKDALMATHPGLTVELVPMVTRGDVILDTPLAKVGGKGLFVKELEIALLEKRADIAVHSMKDVPVAFPDGLGLVTICEREDPRDAFVSNQYHSLDDLPAGSIVGTSSLRRQCQLAERRPDLIIRSLRGNVGTRLGKLDNGDYDAIILAVAGLKRLGLESRIRTALPPEISLPAVGQGAVGIECRLDDARTQALLAPLNHSQTALRVTAERAMNTRLEGGCQVPIGSYAEIINGEIWLRALVGAPDGSVMVRGERRGSPEQAEQMGISLAEELLENGARAILTEVYNGEAPA
;
A
#
# COMPACT_ATOMS: atom_id res chain seq x y z
N MET A 1 -19.34 -1.02 -34.81
CA MET A 1 -18.82 -2.00 -33.83
C MET A 1 -18.43 -1.19 -32.62
N LEU A 2 -19.17 -1.31 -31.51
CA LEU A 2 -18.79 -0.65 -30.26
C LEU A 2 -17.41 -1.16 -29.86
N ASP A 3 -16.47 -0.27 -29.55
CA ASP A 3 -15.11 -0.63 -29.16
C ASP A 3 -15.14 -1.63 -27.99
N ASN A 4 -14.83 -2.88 -28.31
CA ASN A 4 -14.83 -4.00 -27.37
C ASN A 4 -13.42 -4.20 -26.75
N VAL A 5 -12.63 -3.14 -26.75
CA VAL A 5 -11.27 -3.09 -26.20
C VAL A 5 -11.32 -2.38 -24.85
N LEU A 6 -10.52 -2.87 -23.90
CA LEU A 6 -10.21 -2.20 -22.64
C LEU A 6 -8.70 -2.15 -22.44
N ARG A 7 -8.15 -0.96 -22.25
CA ARG A 7 -6.70 -0.73 -22.12
C ARG A 7 -6.34 -0.51 -20.66
N ILE A 8 -5.39 -1.31 -20.16
CA ILE A 8 -4.91 -1.27 -18.77
C ILE A 8 -3.57 -0.56 -18.70
N ALA A 9 -3.54 0.64 -18.14
CA ALA A 9 -2.32 1.31 -17.73
C ALA A 9 -1.69 0.59 -16.53
N THR A 10 -0.41 0.26 -16.63
CA THR A 10 0.33 -0.38 -15.54
C THR A 10 1.81 -0.01 -15.55
N ARG A 11 2.47 -0.13 -14.39
CA ARG A 11 3.93 -0.02 -14.30
C ARG A 11 4.61 -1.26 -14.89
N GLN A 12 5.89 -1.11 -15.27
CA GLN A 12 6.67 -2.18 -15.90
C GLN A 12 7.34 -3.16 -14.92
N SER A 13 7.25 -2.92 -13.60
CA SER A 13 7.84 -3.84 -12.63
C SER A 13 7.15 -5.21 -12.67
N PRO A 14 7.86 -6.33 -12.38
CA PRO A 14 7.26 -7.67 -12.42
C PRO A 14 5.98 -7.80 -11.59
N LEU A 15 5.93 -7.17 -10.41
CA LEU A 15 4.74 -7.20 -9.56
C LEU A 15 3.57 -6.41 -10.16
N ALA A 16 3.84 -5.27 -10.79
CA ALA A 16 2.81 -4.45 -11.43
C ALA A 16 2.23 -5.14 -12.68
N LEU A 17 3.08 -5.79 -13.47
CA LEU A 17 2.63 -6.61 -14.60
C LEU A 17 1.80 -7.80 -14.12
N TRP A 18 2.22 -8.48 -13.04
CA TRP A 18 1.40 -9.54 -12.43
C TRP A 18 0.01 -9.01 -12.04
N GLN A 19 -0.08 -7.83 -11.42
CA GLN A 19 -1.36 -7.23 -11.03
C GLN A 19 -2.24 -6.88 -12.23
N ALA A 20 -1.64 -6.37 -13.31
CA ALA A 20 -2.36 -6.08 -14.53
C ALA A 20 -2.89 -7.36 -15.20
N HIS A 21 -2.08 -8.44 -15.21
CA HIS A 21 -2.52 -9.76 -15.67
C HIS A 21 -3.66 -10.33 -14.81
N TYR A 22 -3.54 -10.24 -13.49
CA TYR A 22 -4.61 -10.63 -12.57
C TYR A 22 -5.95 -9.93 -12.88
N VAL A 23 -5.93 -8.61 -13.11
CA VAL A 23 -7.14 -7.86 -13.48
C VAL A 23 -7.63 -8.23 -14.88
N LYS A 24 -6.72 -8.40 -15.85
CA LYS A 24 -7.05 -8.84 -17.21
C LYS A 24 -7.75 -10.19 -17.21
N ASP A 25 -7.21 -11.16 -16.49
CA ASP A 25 -7.75 -12.52 -16.44
C ASP A 25 -9.16 -12.52 -15.81
N ALA A 26 -9.37 -11.75 -14.74
CA ALA A 26 -10.67 -11.58 -14.11
C ALA A 26 -11.70 -10.89 -15.05
N LEU A 27 -11.28 -9.88 -15.80
CA LEU A 27 -12.12 -9.22 -16.81
C LEU A 27 -12.52 -10.18 -17.94
N MET A 28 -11.57 -10.95 -18.46
CA MET A 28 -11.82 -11.91 -19.54
C MET A 28 -12.70 -13.09 -19.08
N ALA A 29 -12.58 -13.50 -17.82
CA ALA A 29 -13.42 -14.55 -17.25
C ALA A 29 -14.88 -14.09 -17.07
N THR A 30 -15.10 -12.82 -16.70
CA THR A 30 -16.43 -12.25 -16.46
C THR A 30 -17.10 -11.74 -17.73
N HIS A 31 -16.31 -11.39 -18.76
CA HIS A 31 -16.81 -10.84 -20.03
C HIS A 31 -16.23 -11.62 -21.24
N PRO A 32 -16.77 -12.81 -21.56
CA PRO A 32 -16.33 -13.58 -22.71
C PRO A 32 -16.51 -12.76 -24.00
N GLY A 33 -15.39 -12.43 -24.64
CA GLY A 33 -15.34 -11.61 -25.85
C GLY A 33 -14.69 -10.25 -25.65
N LEU A 34 -14.52 -9.74 -24.43
CA LEU A 34 -13.78 -8.50 -24.19
C LEU A 34 -12.30 -8.66 -24.60
N THR A 35 -11.79 -7.72 -25.38
CA THR A 35 -10.35 -7.65 -25.71
C THR A 35 -9.65 -6.76 -24.70
N VAL A 36 -8.63 -7.28 -24.03
CA VAL A 36 -7.88 -6.54 -22.99
C VAL A 36 -6.43 -6.34 -23.40
N GLU A 37 -6.03 -5.08 -23.52
CA GLU A 37 -4.69 -4.64 -23.90
C GLU A 37 -3.95 -4.06 -22.69
N LEU A 38 -2.67 -4.37 -22.54
CA LEU A 38 -1.82 -3.74 -21.53
C LEU A 38 -1.09 -2.55 -22.15
N VAL A 39 -1.01 -1.45 -21.41
CA VAL A 39 -0.27 -0.23 -21.76
C VAL A 39 0.79 0.00 -20.68
N PRO A 40 1.94 -0.70 -20.72
CA PRO A 40 2.98 -0.58 -19.72
C PRO A 40 3.69 0.77 -19.83
N MET A 41 3.97 1.41 -18.70
CA MET A 41 4.68 2.68 -18.65
C MET A 41 5.70 2.77 -17.51
N VAL A 42 6.63 3.70 -17.66
CA VAL A 42 7.65 4.02 -16.66
C VAL A 42 7.20 5.24 -15.89
N THR A 43 7.22 5.17 -14.55
CA THR A 43 6.89 6.32 -13.69
C THR A 43 8.15 6.98 -13.16
N ARG A 44 8.06 8.22 -12.68
CA ARG A 44 9.19 8.87 -11.99
C ARG A 44 9.73 8.06 -10.81
N GLY A 45 8.86 7.37 -10.08
CA GLY A 45 9.25 6.48 -8.99
C GLY A 45 10.08 5.27 -9.42
N ASP A 46 10.02 4.86 -10.69
CA ASP A 46 10.87 3.80 -11.25
C ASP A 46 12.28 4.30 -11.61
N VAL A 47 12.40 5.60 -11.96
CA VAL A 47 13.67 6.22 -12.36
C VAL A 47 14.45 6.74 -11.15
N ILE A 48 13.78 7.33 -10.16
CA ILE A 48 14.43 7.99 -9.01
C ILE A 48 14.67 6.99 -7.87
N LEU A 49 15.76 6.23 -7.96
CA LEU A 49 16.13 5.23 -6.96
C LEU A 49 17.05 5.77 -5.83
N ASP A 50 17.81 6.84 -6.09
CA ASP A 50 18.93 7.25 -5.21
C ASP A 50 18.57 8.25 -4.09
N THR A 51 17.36 8.79 -4.07
CA THR A 51 16.94 9.84 -3.10
C THR A 51 15.81 9.36 -2.19
N PRO A 52 15.90 9.39 -0.84
CA PRO A 52 14.86 8.91 0.09
C PRO A 52 13.43 9.41 -0.21
N LEU A 53 12.40 8.59 0.03
CA LEU A 53 11.04 8.83 -0.50
C LEU A 53 10.44 10.08 0.14
N ALA A 54 10.70 10.27 1.44
CA ALA A 54 10.36 11.47 2.18
C ALA A 54 11.05 12.74 1.64
N LYS A 55 12.23 12.61 1.00
CA LYS A 55 13.00 13.75 0.46
C LYS A 55 12.70 14.08 -1.00
N VAL A 56 12.17 13.14 -1.77
CA VAL A 56 11.90 13.37 -3.21
C VAL A 56 10.76 14.38 -3.42
N GLY A 57 9.82 14.46 -2.48
CA GLY A 57 8.64 15.33 -2.61
C GLY A 57 7.74 14.93 -3.79
N GLY A 58 6.46 15.28 -3.69
CA GLY A 58 5.46 15.00 -4.73
C GLY A 58 4.57 13.81 -4.41
N LYS A 59 3.28 14.10 -4.18
CA LYS A 59 2.22 13.10 -4.08
C LYS A 59 2.15 12.33 -5.41
N GLY A 60 2.02 11.00 -5.38
CA GLY A 60 1.75 10.18 -6.57
C GLY A 60 2.94 9.81 -7.48
N LEU A 61 4.17 9.68 -6.97
CA LEU A 61 5.38 9.29 -7.76
C LEU A 61 5.25 8.01 -8.60
N PHE A 62 4.32 7.12 -8.24
CA PHE A 62 4.05 5.85 -8.94
C PHE A 62 2.75 5.85 -9.73
N VAL A 63 2.00 6.96 -9.72
CA VAL A 63 0.61 7.02 -10.19
C VAL A 63 0.41 8.10 -11.25
N LYS A 64 1.14 9.21 -11.17
CA LYS A 64 0.95 10.37 -12.05
C LYS A 64 0.95 10.06 -13.55
N GLU A 65 1.91 9.26 -14.04
CA GLU A 65 1.96 8.91 -15.46
C GLU A 65 0.78 8.03 -15.90
N LEU A 66 0.25 7.21 -14.98
CA LEU A 66 -0.95 6.40 -15.20
C LEU A 66 -2.20 7.29 -15.28
N GLU A 67 -2.35 8.24 -14.36
CA GLU A 67 -3.44 9.24 -14.37
C GLU A 67 -3.45 10.07 -15.67
N ILE A 68 -2.28 10.53 -16.12
CA ILE A 68 -2.16 11.25 -17.39
C ILE A 68 -2.65 10.38 -18.56
N ALA A 69 -2.32 9.09 -18.57
CA ALA A 69 -2.80 8.18 -19.62
C ALA A 69 -4.33 7.99 -19.58
N LEU A 70 -4.96 8.03 -18.41
CA LEU A 70 -6.41 7.99 -18.26
C LEU A 70 -7.07 9.28 -18.77
N LEU A 71 -6.54 10.44 -18.40
CA LEU A 71 -7.05 11.75 -18.80
C LEU A 71 -6.90 11.98 -20.31
N GLU A 72 -5.78 11.57 -20.89
CA GLU A 72 -5.51 11.66 -22.34
C GLU A 72 -6.16 10.52 -23.13
N LYS A 73 -6.96 9.66 -22.49
CA LYS A 73 -7.65 8.51 -23.11
C LYS A 73 -6.71 7.56 -23.85
N ARG A 74 -5.44 7.48 -23.44
CA ARG A 74 -4.47 6.48 -23.89
C ARG A 74 -4.68 5.12 -23.21
N ALA A 75 -5.29 5.13 -22.03
CA ALA A 75 -5.75 3.95 -21.32
C ALA A 75 -7.17 4.16 -20.78
N ASP A 76 -7.83 3.09 -20.36
CA ASP A 76 -9.20 3.10 -19.83
C ASP A 76 -9.25 2.89 -18.33
N ILE A 77 -8.36 2.04 -17.80
CA ILE A 77 -8.19 1.80 -16.37
C ILE A 77 -6.71 1.84 -16.00
N ALA A 78 -6.41 2.15 -14.75
CA ALA A 78 -5.09 2.00 -14.16
C ALA A 78 -5.14 1.04 -12.96
N VAL A 79 -4.15 0.15 -12.85
CA VAL A 79 -4.10 -0.90 -11.84
C VAL A 79 -2.99 -0.63 -10.84
N HIS A 80 -3.33 -0.67 -9.54
CA HIS A 80 -2.44 -0.28 -8.46
C HIS A 80 -2.44 -1.29 -7.33
N SER A 81 -1.34 -1.36 -6.58
CA SER A 81 -1.40 -1.81 -5.20
C SER A 81 -2.10 -0.73 -4.38
N MET A 82 -3.12 -1.08 -3.59
CA MET A 82 -3.95 -0.08 -2.89
C MET A 82 -3.15 0.85 -1.96
N LYS A 83 -2.05 0.37 -1.36
CA LYS A 83 -1.17 1.18 -0.52
C LYS A 83 -0.43 2.30 -1.27
N ASP A 84 -0.28 2.17 -2.59
CA ASP A 84 0.41 3.14 -3.45
C ASP A 84 -0.57 4.17 -4.05
N VAL A 85 -1.89 3.98 -3.87
CA VAL A 85 -2.93 4.87 -4.38
C VAL A 85 -3.00 6.13 -3.50
N PRO A 86 -2.90 7.34 -4.09
CA PRO A 86 -2.93 8.58 -3.32
C PRO A 86 -4.27 8.79 -2.61
N VAL A 87 -4.27 9.71 -1.66
CA VAL A 87 -5.47 10.14 -0.94
C VAL A 87 -6.41 10.93 -1.85
N ALA A 88 -5.85 11.84 -2.67
CA ALA A 88 -6.58 12.67 -3.60
C ALA A 88 -6.33 12.23 -5.05
N PHE A 89 -7.34 12.44 -5.90
CA PHE A 89 -7.30 12.17 -7.34
C PHE A 89 -7.44 13.47 -8.13
N PRO A 90 -6.91 13.55 -9.36
CA PRO A 90 -7.26 14.62 -10.29
C PRO A 90 -8.76 14.63 -10.60
N ASP A 91 -9.29 15.81 -10.93
CA ASP A 91 -10.69 15.96 -11.31
C ASP A 91 -11.07 15.01 -12.46
N GLY A 92 -12.16 14.27 -12.27
CA GLY A 92 -12.68 13.30 -13.24
C GLY A 92 -12.11 11.88 -13.12
N LEU A 93 -11.10 11.65 -12.27
CA LEU A 93 -10.59 10.31 -11.97
C LEU A 93 -11.02 9.83 -10.57
N GLY A 94 -11.03 8.52 -10.37
CA GLY A 94 -11.22 7.96 -9.05
C GLY A 94 -11.02 6.45 -8.97
N LEU A 95 -10.82 5.98 -7.74
CA LEU A 95 -10.79 4.56 -7.41
C LEU A 95 -12.21 4.00 -7.42
N VAL A 96 -12.52 3.13 -8.38
CA VAL A 96 -13.88 2.61 -8.59
C VAL A 96 -14.04 1.14 -8.21
N THR A 97 -12.94 0.41 -8.05
CA THR A 97 -13.00 -1.03 -7.76
C THR A 97 -11.84 -1.45 -6.88
N ILE A 98 -12.16 -2.23 -5.85
CA ILE A 98 -11.20 -2.82 -4.93
C ILE A 98 -11.37 -4.33 -5.00
N CYS A 99 -10.34 -5.01 -5.51
CA CYS A 99 -10.34 -6.46 -5.64
C CYS A 99 -10.22 -7.16 -4.29
N GLU A 100 -10.44 -8.48 -4.27
CA GLU A 100 -10.24 -9.32 -3.09
C GLU A 100 -8.84 -9.13 -2.48
N ARG A 101 -8.78 -9.11 -1.14
CA ARG A 101 -7.53 -8.82 -0.41
C ARG A 101 -6.77 -10.12 -0.21
N GLU A 102 -5.52 -10.14 -0.65
CA GLU A 102 -4.57 -11.18 -0.25
C GLU A 102 -4.02 -10.89 1.17
N ASP A 103 -3.17 -11.76 1.70
CA ASP A 103 -2.53 -11.60 3.01
C ASP A 103 -1.93 -10.19 3.21
N PRO A 104 -2.49 -9.40 4.15
CA PRO A 104 -2.12 -8.01 4.34
C PRO A 104 -0.85 -7.83 5.17
N ARG A 105 -0.27 -8.91 5.72
CA ARG A 105 0.84 -8.85 6.67
C ARG A 105 2.15 -8.45 6.02
N ASP A 106 3.03 -7.92 6.87
CA ASP A 106 4.44 -7.80 6.53
C ASP A 106 5.14 -9.15 6.70
N ALA A 107 6.19 -9.38 5.92
CA ALA A 107 7.01 -10.57 5.94
C ALA A 107 8.41 -10.20 6.43
N PHE A 108 8.88 -10.93 7.44
CA PHE A 108 10.29 -11.02 7.76
C PHE A 108 10.99 -11.95 6.77
N VAL A 109 12.05 -11.44 6.14
CA VAL A 109 12.82 -12.15 5.12
C VAL A 109 14.29 -12.10 5.52
N SER A 110 14.89 -13.26 5.75
CA SER A 110 16.32 -13.39 6.06
C SER A 110 16.84 -14.72 5.53
N ASN A 111 18.10 -14.73 5.10
CA ASN A 111 18.77 -15.96 4.70
C ASN A 111 19.20 -16.79 5.92
N GLN A 112 19.60 -16.14 7.01
CA GLN A 112 20.26 -16.75 8.16
C GLN A 112 19.35 -16.94 9.38
N TYR A 113 18.41 -16.03 9.60
CA TYR A 113 17.58 -15.99 10.81
C TYR A 113 16.13 -16.38 10.52
N HIS A 114 15.41 -16.97 11.48
CA HIS A 114 14.02 -17.41 11.29
C HIS A 114 13.01 -16.34 11.72
N SER A 115 13.35 -15.54 12.73
CA SER A 115 12.49 -14.53 13.31
C SER A 115 13.23 -13.21 13.56
N LEU A 116 12.45 -12.15 13.86
CA LEU A 116 13.03 -10.89 14.33
C LEU A 116 13.75 -11.04 15.68
N ASP A 117 13.27 -11.94 16.54
CA ASP A 117 13.81 -12.16 17.88
C ASP A 117 15.18 -12.84 17.84
N ASP A 118 15.46 -13.59 16.77
CA ASP A 118 16.73 -14.28 16.57
C ASP A 118 17.89 -13.33 16.19
N LEU A 119 17.59 -12.10 15.76
CA LEU A 119 18.60 -11.14 15.32
C LEU A 119 19.45 -10.65 16.51
N PRO A 120 20.79 -10.76 16.45
CA PRO A 120 21.68 -10.14 17.43
C PRO A 120 21.56 -8.61 17.43
N ALA A 121 21.92 -7.98 18.56
CA ALA A 121 22.08 -6.53 18.63
C ALA A 121 23.05 -6.01 17.57
N GLY A 122 22.73 -4.88 16.95
CA GLY A 122 23.49 -4.30 15.84
C GLY A 122 23.19 -4.90 14.47
N SER A 123 22.35 -5.94 14.37
CA SER A 123 21.94 -6.50 13.07
C SER A 123 21.24 -5.46 12.22
N ILE A 124 21.45 -5.55 10.91
CA ILE A 124 20.92 -4.62 9.93
C ILE A 124 19.61 -5.14 9.35
N VAL A 125 18.56 -4.33 9.48
CA VAL A 125 17.25 -4.58 8.86
C VAL A 125 16.95 -3.57 7.75
N GLY A 126 16.66 -4.07 6.55
CA GLY A 126 16.39 -3.28 5.36
C GLY A 126 14.91 -2.90 5.17
N THR A 127 14.59 -1.60 5.24
CA THR A 127 13.28 -1.04 4.85
C THR A 127 13.38 0.48 4.62
N SER A 128 12.67 1.00 3.62
CA SER A 128 12.47 2.47 3.46
C SER A 128 11.09 2.95 3.91
N SER A 129 10.27 2.07 4.52
CA SER A 129 8.96 2.44 5.05
C SER A 129 9.11 2.96 6.48
N LEU A 130 8.79 4.24 6.71
CA LEU A 130 8.81 4.81 8.07
C LEU A 130 7.83 4.09 9.00
N ARG A 131 6.68 3.62 8.49
CA ARG A 131 5.71 2.78 9.23
C ARG A 131 6.36 1.51 9.79
N ARG A 132 7.16 0.81 8.98
CA ARG A 132 7.86 -0.40 9.45
C ARG A 132 9.01 -0.04 10.38
N GLN A 133 9.71 1.05 10.08
CA GLN A 133 10.84 1.52 10.85
C GLN A 133 10.45 1.85 12.29
N CYS A 134 9.44 2.71 12.50
CA CYS A 134 9.04 3.12 13.85
C CYS A 134 8.61 1.92 14.71
N GLN A 135 7.84 0.98 14.15
CA GLN A 135 7.39 -0.23 14.86
C GLN A 135 8.52 -1.22 15.16
N LEU A 136 9.55 -1.29 14.31
CA LEU A 136 10.74 -2.09 14.60
C LEU A 136 11.58 -1.44 15.70
N ALA A 137 11.85 -0.14 15.59
CA ALA A 137 12.70 0.60 16.51
C ALA A 137 12.10 0.68 17.93
N GLU A 138 10.77 0.78 18.05
CA GLU A 138 10.08 0.76 19.35
C GLU A 138 10.32 -0.55 20.13
N ARG A 139 10.35 -1.69 19.43
CA ARG A 139 10.54 -3.01 20.07
C ARG A 139 11.98 -3.44 20.19
N ARG A 140 12.78 -3.12 19.18
CA ARG A 140 14.16 -3.59 19.01
C ARG A 140 15.06 -2.39 18.70
N PRO A 141 15.22 -1.47 19.66
CA PRO A 141 16.04 -0.26 19.49
C PRO A 141 17.53 -0.59 19.28
N ASP A 142 17.93 -1.83 19.55
CA ASP A 142 19.27 -2.37 19.32
C ASP A 142 19.56 -2.71 17.85
N LEU A 143 18.54 -2.75 16.96
CA LEU A 143 18.71 -3.04 15.54
C LEU A 143 19.04 -1.79 14.73
N ILE A 144 19.86 -1.97 13.68
CA ILE A 144 20.22 -0.89 12.75
C ILE A 144 19.28 -0.94 11.54
N ILE A 145 18.35 0.02 11.45
CA ILE A 145 17.42 0.09 10.32
C ILE A 145 18.06 0.89 9.18
N ARG A 146 18.29 0.24 8.03
CA ARG A 146 18.86 0.87 6.82
C ARG A 146 17.85 0.94 5.68
N SER A 147 17.88 2.04 4.94
CA SER A 147 17.02 2.25 3.77
C SER A 147 17.24 1.15 2.73
N LEU A 148 16.15 0.65 2.12
CA LEU A 148 16.17 -0.39 1.10
C LEU A 148 15.18 -0.10 -0.03
N ARG A 149 15.72 0.06 -1.25
CA ARG A 149 14.98 0.44 -2.46
C ARG A 149 15.23 -0.48 -3.64
N GLY A 150 14.36 -0.33 -4.64
CA GLY A 150 14.27 -1.18 -5.83
C GLY A 150 12.98 -1.99 -5.84
N ASN A 151 12.75 -2.72 -6.93
CA ASN A 151 11.68 -3.73 -7.01
C ASN A 151 11.98 -4.93 -6.09
N VAL A 152 11.03 -5.86 -5.93
CA VAL A 152 11.17 -7.01 -5.02
C VAL A 152 12.43 -7.83 -5.31
N GLY A 153 12.70 -8.14 -6.58
CA GLY A 153 13.89 -8.91 -6.97
C GLY A 153 15.21 -8.22 -6.63
N THR A 154 15.31 -6.90 -6.87
CA THR A 154 16.50 -6.11 -6.52
C THR A 154 16.75 -6.13 -5.01
N ARG A 155 15.68 -6.03 -4.21
CA ARG A 155 15.78 -6.05 -2.74
C ARG A 155 16.23 -7.40 -2.21
N LEU A 156 15.70 -8.49 -2.78
CA LEU A 156 16.14 -9.84 -2.45
C LEU A 156 17.60 -10.07 -2.85
N GLY A 157 18.03 -9.57 -4.02
CA GLY A 157 19.43 -9.64 -4.44
C GLY A 157 20.38 -8.92 -3.47
N LYS A 158 20.00 -7.74 -2.95
CA LYS A 158 20.79 -7.04 -1.92
C LYS A 158 20.89 -7.83 -0.61
N LEU A 159 19.80 -8.47 -0.18
CA LEU A 159 19.83 -9.38 0.96
C LEU A 159 20.76 -10.57 0.70
N ASP A 160 20.68 -11.17 -0.49
CA ASP A 160 21.50 -12.33 -0.88
C ASP A 160 22.99 -11.98 -0.97
N ASN A 161 23.32 -10.74 -1.33
CA ASN A 161 24.68 -10.22 -1.36
C ASN A 161 25.25 -9.90 0.04
N GLY A 162 24.46 -10.01 1.11
CA GLY A 162 24.89 -9.71 2.47
C GLY A 162 24.84 -8.22 2.83
N ASP A 163 24.16 -7.38 2.05
CA ASP A 163 24.02 -5.96 2.38
C ASP A 163 23.17 -5.72 3.64
N TYR A 164 22.31 -6.69 4.00
CA TYR A 164 21.40 -6.66 5.15
C TYR A 164 21.34 -8.06 5.80
N ASP A 165 21.12 -8.13 7.10
CA ASP A 165 20.88 -9.40 7.81
C ASP A 165 19.44 -9.89 7.64
N ALA A 166 18.50 -8.93 7.51
CA ALA A 166 17.12 -9.18 7.17
C ALA A 166 16.51 -7.99 6.40
N ILE A 167 15.41 -8.23 5.70
CA ILE A 167 14.59 -7.17 5.08
C ILE A 167 13.12 -7.42 5.39
N ILE A 168 12.32 -6.35 5.36
CA ILE A 168 10.87 -6.45 5.52
C ILE A 168 10.17 -6.21 4.19
N LEU A 169 9.35 -7.17 3.75
CA LEU A 169 8.52 -7.10 2.53
C LEU A 169 7.05 -7.31 2.87
N ALA A 170 6.16 -7.18 1.88
CA ALA A 170 4.74 -7.53 2.09
C ALA A 170 4.52 -8.98 1.65
N VAL A 171 3.78 -9.77 2.44
CA VAL A 171 3.48 -11.18 2.13
C VAL A 171 2.85 -11.31 0.75
N ALA A 172 1.80 -10.53 0.47
CA ALA A 172 1.11 -10.56 -0.82
C ALA A 172 2.07 -10.33 -2.02
N GLY A 173 3.06 -9.45 -1.89
CA GLY A 173 4.03 -9.20 -2.96
C GLY A 173 4.92 -10.40 -3.26
N LEU A 174 5.32 -11.16 -2.23
CA LEU A 174 6.12 -12.37 -2.39
C LEU A 174 5.28 -13.51 -2.97
N LYS A 175 4.07 -13.74 -2.45
CA LYS A 175 3.15 -14.78 -2.96
C LYS A 175 2.82 -14.58 -4.45
N ARG A 176 2.48 -13.35 -4.85
CA ARG A 176 2.16 -13.00 -6.24
C ARG A 176 3.30 -13.29 -7.21
N LEU A 177 4.54 -13.16 -6.75
CA LEU A 177 5.73 -13.44 -7.56
C LEU A 177 6.22 -14.90 -7.47
N GLY A 178 5.50 -15.78 -6.76
CA GLY A 178 5.94 -17.16 -6.54
C GLY A 178 7.16 -17.28 -5.62
N LEU A 179 7.38 -16.29 -4.74
CA LEU A 179 8.55 -16.18 -3.86
C LEU A 179 8.19 -16.43 -2.39
N GLU A 180 7.15 -17.22 -2.15
CA GLU A 180 6.65 -17.55 -0.80
C GLU A 180 7.69 -18.27 0.07
N SER A 181 8.61 -19.03 -0.53
CA SER A 181 9.74 -19.66 0.17
C SER A 181 10.71 -18.67 0.82
N ARG A 182 10.68 -17.39 0.41
CA ARG A 182 11.45 -16.30 1.04
C ARG A 182 10.82 -15.81 2.34
N ILE A 183 9.55 -16.14 2.61
CA ILE A 183 8.88 -15.72 3.84
C ILE A 183 9.40 -16.60 4.98
N ARG A 184 10.21 -16.02 5.88
CA ARG A 184 10.64 -16.72 7.10
C ARG A 184 9.53 -16.69 8.15
N THR A 185 8.98 -15.51 8.37
CA THR A 185 7.86 -15.30 9.30
C THR A 185 6.94 -14.22 8.73
N ALA A 186 5.63 -14.49 8.69
CA ALA A 186 4.63 -13.46 8.44
C ALA A 186 4.29 -12.76 9.76
N LEU A 187 4.59 -11.47 9.86
CA LEU A 187 4.46 -10.70 11.09
C LEU A 187 2.97 -10.43 11.39
N PRO A 188 2.46 -10.78 12.59
CA PRO A 188 1.10 -10.46 12.98
C PRO A 188 0.83 -8.94 12.91
N PRO A 189 -0.41 -8.49 12.64
CA PRO A 189 -0.75 -7.06 12.64
C PRO A 189 -0.47 -6.34 13.97
N GLU A 190 -0.44 -7.06 15.09
CA GLU A 190 -0.08 -6.55 16.42
C GLU A 190 1.43 -6.25 16.52
N ILE A 191 2.23 -6.94 15.69
CA ILE A 191 3.66 -6.71 15.55
C ILE A 191 3.91 -5.66 14.46
N SER A 192 3.45 -5.86 13.24
CA SER A 192 3.67 -4.86 12.17
C SER A 192 2.34 -4.48 11.55
N LEU A 193 1.70 -3.47 12.12
CA LEU A 193 0.39 -3.01 11.68
C LEU A 193 0.48 -2.59 10.21
N PRO A 194 -0.30 -3.20 9.30
CA PRO A 194 -0.18 -2.98 7.86
C PRO A 194 -0.32 -1.53 7.42
N ALA A 195 0.21 -1.24 6.22
CA ALA A 195 -0.14 -0.01 5.51
C ALA A 195 -1.60 -0.09 5.02
N VAL A 196 -2.23 1.08 4.85
CA VAL A 196 -3.55 1.22 4.25
C VAL A 196 -3.65 0.40 2.96
N GLY A 197 -4.65 -0.47 2.87
CA GLY A 197 -4.92 -1.31 1.70
C GLY A 197 -3.84 -2.34 1.35
N GLN A 198 -2.83 -2.59 2.19
CA GLN A 198 -1.81 -3.60 1.89
C GLN A 198 -2.47 -4.96 1.61
N GLY A 199 -2.08 -5.61 0.51
CA GLY A 199 -2.68 -6.87 0.05
C GLY A 199 -3.79 -6.71 -0.97
N ALA A 200 -4.46 -5.56 -1.07
CA ALA A 200 -5.50 -5.30 -2.07
C ALA A 200 -4.93 -4.72 -3.38
N VAL A 201 -5.60 -5.03 -4.49
CA VAL A 201 -5.42 -4.37 -5.79
C VAL A 201 -6.58 -3.38 -5.98
N GLY A 202 -6.25 -2.16 -6.39
CA GLY A 202 -7.21 -1.11 -6.71
C GLY A 202 -7.20 -0.80 -8.19
N ILE A 203 -8.38 -0.44 -8.71
CA ILE A 203 -8.56 -0.05 -10.11
C ILE A 203 -9.13 1.36 -10.15
N GLU A 204 -8.37 2.25 -10.80
CA GLU A 204 -8.73 3.63 -11.06
C GLU A 204 -9.27 3.76 -12.50
N CYS A 205 -10.30 4.57 -12.70
CA CYS A 205 -10.77 4.95 -14.03
C CYS A 205 -11.37 6.36 -14.04
N ARG A 206 -11.83 6.80 -15.21
CA ARG A 206 -12.61 8.03 -15.34
C ARG A 206 -14.01 7.86 -14.77
N LEU A 207 -14.48 8.84 -14.00
CA LEU A 207 -15.77 8.79 -13.30
C LEU A 207 -16.98 8.97 -14.24
N ASP A 208 -16.77 9.53 -15.43
CA ASP A 208 -17.80 9.69 -16.47
C ASP A 208 -17.87 8.48 -17.44
N ASP A 209 -16.95 7.52 -17.33
CA ASP A 209 -16.90 6.34 -18.20
C ASP A 209 -17.76 5.20 -17.64
N ALA A 210 -19.08 5.32 -17.84
CA ALA A 210 -20.06 4.35 -17.38
C ALA A 210 -19.85 2.93 -17.95
N ARG A 211 -19.33 2.82 -19.18
CA ARG A 211 -19.03 1.53 -19.81
C ARG A 211 -17.93 0.81 -19.03
N THR A 212 -16.82 1.50 -18.79
CA THR A 212 -15.69 0.93 -18.05
C THR A 212 -16.09 0.58 -16.62
N GLN A 213 -16.85 1.43 -15.93
CA GLN A 213 -17.34 1.11 -14.59
C GLN A 213 -18.24 -0.14 -14.56
N ALA A 214 -19.12 -0.32 -15.56
CA ALA A 214 -19.95 -1.51 -15.67
C ALA A 214 -19.11 -2.79 -15.87
N LEU A 215 -18.03 -2.73 -16.67
CA LEU A 215 -17.10 -3.83 -16.85
C LEU A 215 -16.30 -4.17 -15.58
N LEU A 216 -16.06 -3.19 -14.71
CA LEU A 216 -15.29 -3.37 -13.48
C LEU A 216 -16.12 -3.85 -12.30
N ALA A 217 -17.44 -3.59 -12.28
CA ALA A 217 -18.32 -3.92 -11.17
C ALA A 217 -18.20 -5.38 -10.68
N PRO A 218 -18.08 -6.42 -11.54
CA PRO A 218 -17.92 -7.80 -11.09
C PRO A 218 -16.60 -8.10 -10.37
N LEU A 219 -15.58 -7.27 -10.53
CA LEU A 219 -14.26 -7.46 -9.91
C LEU A 219 -14.19 -6.88 -8.48
N ASN A 220 -15.20 -6.12 -8.06
CA ASN A 220 -15.21 -5.48 -6.76
C ASN A 220 -15.56 -6.48 -5.65
N HIS A 221 -14.69 -6.60 -4.65
CA HIS A 221 -14.92 -7.44 -3.49
C HIS A 221 -15.43 -6.60 -2.31
N SER A 222 -16.72 -6.72 -1.99
CA SER A 222 -17.41 -5.87 -1.02
C SER A 222 -16.77 -5.85 0.37
N GLN A 223 -16.39 -7.00 0.93
CA GLN A 223 -15.74 -7.07 2.23
C GLN A 223 -14.34 -6.42 2.25
N THR A 224 -13.61 -6.46 1.13
CA THR A 224 -12.33 -5.75 1.03
C THR A 224 -12.56 -4.26 0.86
N ALA A 225 -13.53 -3.85 0.03
CA ALA A 225 -13.87 -2.45 -0.16
C ALA A 225 -14.23 -1.78 1.18
N LEU A 226 -15.08 -2.40 1.99
CA LEU A 226 -15.47 -1.90 3.32
C LEU A 226 -14.27 -1.67 4.25
N ARG A 227 -13.38 -2.66 4.36
CA ARG A 227 -12.16 -2.56 5.18
C ARG A 227 -11.25 -1.44 4.68
N VAL A 228 -11.01 -1.39 3.36
CA VAL A 228 -10.12 -0.40 2.75
C VAL A 228 -10.73 1.02 2.82
N THR A 229 -12.06 1.17 2.78
CA THR A 229 -12.73 2.45 3.01
C THR A 229 -12.41 3.01 4.40
N ALA A 230 -12.56 2.20 5.45
CA ALA A 230 -12.21 2.62 6.81
C ALA A 230 -10.73 3.00 6.95
N GLU A 231 -9.84 2.18 6.38
CA GLU A 231 -8.41 2.42 6.41
C GLU A 231 -8.00 3.70 5.66
N ARG A 232 -8.62 3.94 4.50
CA ARG A 232 -8.37 5.12 3.67
C ARG A 232 -8.93 6.38 4.31
N ALA A 233 -10.13 6.36 4.85
CA ALA A 233 -10.72 7.54 5.50
C ALA A 233 -9.83 8.05 6.64
N MET A 234 -9.28 7.14 7.45
CA MET A 234 -8.30 7.47 8.49
C MET A 234 -7.02 8.09 7.90
N ASN A 235 -6.42 7.43 6.90
CA ASN A 235 -5.20 7.92 6.28
C ASN A 235 -5.40 9.26 5.53
N THR A 236 -6.57 9.47 4.93
CA THR A 236 -6.97 10.72 4.27
C THR A 236 -7.03 11.86 5.26
N ARG A 237 -7.68 11.65 6.41
CA ARG A 237 -7.82 12.67 7.46
C ARG A 237 -6.49 13.06 8.09
N LEU A 238 -5.52 12.13 8.14
CA LEU A 238 -4.13 12.40 8.56
C LEU A 238 -3.25 13.00 7.44
N GLU A 239 -3.81 13.26 6.26
CA GLU A 239 -3.08 13.68 5.06
C GLU A 239 -1.93 12.74 4.69
N GLY A 240 -2.09 11.45 4.99
CA GLY A 240 -1.04 10.44 4.88
C GLY A 240 -0.67 10.05 3.45
N GLY A 241 0.45 9.34 3.33
CA GLY A 241 0.98 8.79 2.09
C GLY A 241 1.98 7.66 2.34
N CYS A 242 2.60 7.13 1.28
CA CYS A 242 3.59 6.04 1.39
C CYS A 242 4.82 6.39 2.23
N GLN A 243 5.11 7.69 2.39
CA GLN A 243 6.31 8.23 3.02
C GLN A 243 6.16 8.61 4.49
N VAL A 244 5.01 8.34 5.12
CA VAL A 244 4.77 8.68 6.54
C VAL A 244 4.67 7.46 7.46
N PRO A 245 4.93 7.61 8.77
CA PRO A 245 4.94 6.51 9.72
C PRO A 245 3.53 6.15 10.22
N ILE A 246 2.60 5.89 9.30
CA ILE A 246 1.19 5.60 9.61
C ILE A 246 0.89 4.13 9.34
N GLY A 247 0.29 3.44 10.31
CA GLY A 247 -0.35 2.14 10.14
C GLY A 247 -1.88 2.28 10.15
N SER A 248 -2.57 1.56 9.27
CA SER A 248 -4.02 1.61 9.12
C SER A 248 -4.53 0.26 8.64
N TYR A 249 -5.23 -0.47 9.50
CA TYR A 249 -5.65 -1.83 9.19
C TYR A 249 -7.02 -2.16 9.79
N ALA A 250 -7.92 -2.64 8.94
CA ALA A 250 -9.27 -3.03 9.29
C ALA A 250 -9.52 -4.52 9.02
N GLU A 251 -10.27 -5.14 9.92
CA GLU A 251 -10.78 -6.50 9.81
C GLU A 251 -12.30 -6.49 9.94
N ILE A 252 -12.97 -7.54 9.45
CA ILE A 252 -14.38 -7.77 9.74
C ILE A 252 -14.46 -8.94 10.71
N ILE A 253 -14.91 -8.69 11.94
CA ILE A 253 -15.00 -9.67 13.02
C ILE A 253 -16.44 -9.67 13.52
N ASN A 254 -17.11 -10.82 13.49
CA ASN A 254 -18.50 -10.98 13.93
C ASN A 254 -19.48 -9.97 13.31
N GLY A 255 -19.25 -9.56 12.06
CA GLY A 255 -20.09 -8.61 11.33
C GLY A 255 -19.74 -7.13 11.56
N GLU A 256 -18.81 -6.82 12.46
CA GLU A 256 -18.33 -5.45 12.72
C GLU A 256 -16.98 -5.21 12.04
N ILE A 257 -16.74 -3.97 11.59
CA ILE A 257 -15.39 -3.54 11.22
C ILE A 257 -14.61 -3.26 12.51
N TRP A 258 -13.43 -3.83 12.63
CA TRP A 258 -12.43 -3.46 13.63
C TRP A 258 -11.27 -2.76 12.95
N LEU A 259 -11.22 -1.43 13.09
CA LEU A 259 -10.16 -0.58 12.56
C LEU A 259 -9.13 -0.31 13.66
N ARG A 260 -7.86 -0.55 13.36
CA ARG A 260 -6.70 -0.18 14.19
C ARG A 260 -5.81 0.78 13.43
N ALA A 261 -5.26 1.76 14.13
CA ALA A 261 -4.37 2.75 13.56
C ALA A 261 -3.22 3.10 14.50
N LEU A 262 -2.11 3.55 13.91
CA LEU A 262 -0.99 4.13 14.64
C LEU A 262 -0.29 5.23 13.85
N VAL A 263 0.36 6.13 14.58
CA VAL A 263 1.33 7.11 14.08
C VAL A 263 2.53 7.11 15.00
N GLY A 264 3.74 6.92 14.47
CA GLY A 264 4.95 6.80 15.28
C GLY A 264 6.10 7.70 14.85
N ALA A 265 6.90 8.16 15.81
CA ALA A 265 8.18 8.79 15.50
C ALA A 265 9.08 7.77 14.77
N PRO A 266 9.82 8.15 13.70
CA PRO A 266 10.64 7.19 12.93
C PRO A 266 11.69 6.43 13.75
N ASP A 267 12.14 6.97 14.88
CA ASP A 267 13.08 6.34 15.81
C ASP A 267 12.39 5.40 16.81
N GLY A 268 11.06 5.30 16.79
CA GLY A 268 10.27 4.46 17.69
C GLY A 268 10.09 5.02 19.10
N SER A 269 10.56 6.24 19.38
CA SER A 269 10.51 6.84 20.73
C SER A 269 9.09 7.18 21.20
N VAL A 270 8.20 7.52 20.27
CA VAL A 270 6.80 7.87 20.52
C VAL A 270 5.92 7.12 19.55
N MET A 271 4.82 6.55 20.05
CA MET A 271 3.83 5.85 19.25
C MET A 271 2.43 6.14 19.75
N VAL A 272 1.61 6.78 18.91
CA VAL A 272 0.19 7.03 19.18
C VAL A 272 -0.61 5.93 18.52
N ARG A 273 -1.49 5.26 19.28
CA ARG A 273 -2.33 4.15 18.82
C ARG A 273 -3.78 4.42 19.16
N GLY A 274 -4.67 3.83 18.38
CA GLY A 274 -6.09 3.81 18.70
C GLY A 274 -6.82 2.78 17.85
N GLU A 275 -8.07 2.52 18.22
CA GLU A 275 -8.94 1.58 17.54
C GLU A 275 -10.41 2.03 17.53
N ARG A 276 -11.16 1.49 16.58
CA ARG A 276 -12.62 1.64 16.46
C ARG A 276 -13.25 0.31 16.11
N ARG A 277 -14.46 0.09 16.64
CA ARG A 277 -15.36 -0.97 16.21
C ARG A 277 -16.72 -0.37 15.89
N GLY A 278 -17.37 -0.89 14.86
CA GLY A 278 -18.67 -0.41 14.46
C GLY A 278 -19.20 -1.10 13.21
N SER A 279 -20.38 -0.66 12.79
CA SER A 279 -21.05 -1.29 11.66
C SER A 279 -20.34 -0.96 10.34
N PRO A 280 -20.43 -1.83 9.32
CA PRO A 280 -19.80 -1.58 8.02
C PRO A 280 -20.22 -0.27 7.34
N GLU A 281 -21.45 0.18 7.58
CA GLU A 281 -21.99 1.43 7.03
C GLU A 281 -21.27 2.68 7.58
N GLN A 282 -20.61 2.55 8.74
CA GLN A 282 -19.88 3.63 9.39
C GLN A 282 -18.39 3.63 9.03
N ALA A 283 -17.94 2.79 8.07
CA ALA A 283 -16.53 2.60 7.74
C ALA A 283 -15.74 3.91 7.61
N GLU A 284 -16.24 4.85 6.80
CA GLU A 284 -15.60 6.14 6.58
C GLU A 284 -15.55 7.00 7.85
N GLN A 285 -16.70 7.16 8.53
CA GLN A 285 -16.79 7.98 9.74
C GLN A 285 -15.91 7.44 10.89
N MET A 286 -15.80 6.12 11.02
CA MET A 286 -14.88 5.49 11.96
C MET A 286 -13.43 5.86 11.68
N GLY A 287 -13.04 5.86 10.40
CA GLY A 287 -11.69 6.25 10.00
C GLY A 287 -11.39 7.71 10.33
N ILE A 288 -12.32 8.62 10.00
CA ILE A 288 -12.18 10.06 10.28
C ILE A 288 -12.07 10.30 11.80
N SER A 289 -13.00 9.75 12.58
CA SER A 289 -13.02 9.91 14.03
C SER A 289 -11.75 9.38 14.70
N LEU A 290 -11.23 8.24 14.24
CA LEU A 290 -10.00 7.69 14.78
C LEU A 290 -8.80 8.58 14.46
N ALA A 291 -8.71 9.09 13.23
CA ALA A 291 -7.63 10.00 12.84
C ALA A 291 -7.63 11.30 13.68
N GLU A 292 -8.80 11.87 13.97
CA GLU A 292 -8.93 13.06 14.81
C GLU A 292 -8.44 12.81 16.23
N GLU A 293 -8.83 11.68 16.84
CA GLU A 293 -8.32 11.28 18.15
C GLU A 293 -6.79 11.15 18.14
N LEU A 294 -6.20 10.52 17.11
CA LEU A 294 -4.74 10.39 17.01
C LEU A 294 -4.06 11.76 16.91
N LEU A 295 -4.62 12.69 16.12
CA LEU A 295 -4.08 14.05 15.97
C LEU A 295 -4.09 14.82 17.30
N GLU A 296 -5.17 14.71 18.05
CA GLU A 296 -5.31 15.31 19.39
C GLU A 296 -4.35 14.68 20.41
N ASN A 297 -4.09 13.38 20.29
CA ASN A 297 -3.22 12.60 21.17
C ASN A 297 -1.74 12.58 20.76
N GLY A 298 -1.29 13.56 19.97
CA GLY A 298 0.13 13.79 19.68
C GLY A 298 0.61 13.37 18.29
N ALA A 299 -0.23 12.73 17.46
CA ALA A 299 0.17 12.38 16.10
C ALA A 299 0.45 13.63 15.24
N ARG A 300 -0.21 14.77 15.53
CA ARG A 300 0.02 16.02 14.81
C ARG A 300 1.48 16.47 14.91
N ALA A 301 2.09 16.41 16.09
CA ALA A 301 3.49 16.81 16.29
C ALA A 301 4.45 15.92 15.48
N ILE A 302 4.23 14.60 15.54
CA ILE A 302 5.04 13.61 14.79
C ILE A 302 4.96 13.87 13.28
N LEU A 303 3.74 14.08 12.75
CA LEU A 303 3.53 14.29 11.32
C LEU A 303 4.15 15.61 10.86
N THR A 304 4.03 16.69 11.64
CA THR A 304 4.66 17.99 11.34
C THR A 304 6.18 17.87 11.19
N GLU A 305 6.84 17.12 12.08
CA GLU A 305 8.29 16.88 11.99
C GLU A 305 8.66 16.11 10.71
N VAL A 306 7.90 15.06 10.37
CA VAL A 306 8.13 14.27 9.16
C VAL A 306 7.90 15.10 7.88
N TYR A 307 6.93 16.02 7.91
CA TYR A 307 6.63 16.92 6.80
C TYR A 307 7.48 18.20 6.78
N ASN A 308 8.44 18.36 7.69
CA ASN A 308 9.28 19.56 7.83
C ASN A 308 8.46 20.87 8.00
N GLY A 309 7.33 20.82 8.72
CA GLY A 309 6.56 22.00 9.12
C GLY A 309 5.15 22.14 8.55
N GLU A 310 4.73 21.30 7.60
CA GLU A 310 3.33 21.22 7.15
C GLU A 310 2.55 20.24 8.06
N ALA A 311 1.66 20.77 8.91
CA ALA A 311 0.84 19.96 9.81
C ALA A 311 -0.51 19.61 9.16
N PRO A 312 -1.05 18.39 9.36
CA PRO A 312 -2.44 18.11 9.04
C PRO A 312 -3.37 19.04 9.83
N ALA A 313 -4.41 19.55 9.17
CA ALA A 313 -5.41 20.44 9.78
C ALA A 313 -6.11 19.79 11.00
#